data_AF-A0A3B0BRR2-F1
#
_entry.id   AF-A0A3B0BRR2-F1
#
_cell.length_a   1.000
_cell.length_b   1.000
_cell.length_c   1.000
_cell.angle_alpha   90.00
_cell.angle_beta   90.00
_cell.angle_gamma   90.00
#
_symmetry.space_group_name_H-M   'P 1'
#
loop_
_entity.id
_entity.type
_entity.pdbx_description
1 polymer ?
#
loop_
_entity_poly.entity_id
_entity_poly.type
_entity_poly.pdbx_seq_one_letter_code
_entity_poly.pdbx_strand_id
1 'polypeptide(L)'
;MRRSSTISCGTWRQPIKWNAKHDRFYEENARRQRVFCASLADVFDNQVPDKWRHDLFGLIASTPNLDWLLLTKRPQNISRMTSPLWSGWKNVWIGTTVENQQEADRRIPLLLQTPAAVRFLSCEPLLGPVNLGEWLLTPGWSPSYYDPDNIHGYPNAEPTNEHIQWCVVGGESGSGARPMHPDWARSLRDQCQAAGVPFLFKQWGEFVSVSEVEGDGPHHQFADGATVRRIGKKAAGRLLDGRIWDEFPGVK
;
A
#
# COMPACT_ATOMS: atom_id res chain seq x y z
N MET A 1 20.27 -16.15 -19.06
CA MET A 1 20.68 -14.76 -19.36
C MET A 1 19.44 -13.85 -19.20
N ARG A 2 19.17 -13.34 -17.99
CA ARG A 2 18.00 -12.49 -17.73
C ARG A 2 18.37 -11.03 -18.02
N ARG A 3 17.60 -10.37 -18.88
CA ARG A 3 17.82 -8.96 -19.26
C ARG A 3 17.64 -8.07 -18.02
N SER A 4 18.73 -7.43 -17.60
CA SER A 4 18.71 -6.29 -16.68
C SER A 4 17.91 -5.17 -17.34
N SER A 5 16.79 -4.79 -16.74
CA SER A 5 15.97 -3.67 -17.23
C SER A 5 16.59 -2.36 -16.75
N THR A 6 17.46 -1.78 -17.57
CA THR A 6 17.92 -0.40 -17.42
C THR A 6 16.69 0.51 -17.56
N ILE A 7 16.30 1.19 -16.48
CA ILE A 7 15.25 2.22 -16.51
C ILE A 7 15.75 3.34 -17.46
N SER A 8 14.96 3.69 -18.47
CA SER A 8 15.38 4.68 -19.48
C SER A 8 15.54 6.08 -18.85
N CYS A 9 16.48 6.87 -19.39
CA CYS A 9 16.78 8.25 -18.94
C CYS A 9 15.53 9.18 -18.94
N GLY A 10 14.54 8.88 -19.78
CA GLY A 10 13.27 9.63 -19.85
C GLY A 10 12.43 9.54 -18.58
N THR A 11 12.47 8.41 -17.87
CA THR A 11 11.66 8.19 -16.65
C THR A 11 12.19 9.01 -15.46
N TRP A 12 13.50 9.22 -15.37
CA TRP A 12 14.14 9.95 -14.26
C TRP A 12 13.92 11.47 -14.31
N ARG A 13 13.61 12.04 -15.48
CA ARG A 13 13.38 13.48 -15.66
C ARG A 13 11.92 13.91 -15.47
N GLN A 14 10.97 12.98 -15.52
CA GLN A 14 9.55 13.31 -15.38
C GLN A 14 9.20 13.89 -14.00
N PRO A 15 9.69 13.33 -12.88
CA PRO A 15 9.39 13.88 -11.55
C PRO A 15 9.85 15.33 -11.40
N ILE A 16 11.01 15.70 -11.96
CA ILE A 16 11.47 17.10 -11.94
C ILE A 16 10.44 18.02 -12.63
N LYS A 17 9.91 17.61 -13.79
CA LYS A 17 8.91 18.39 -14.53
C LYS A 17 7.58 18.47 -13.78
N TRP A 18 7.16 17.38 -13.14
CA TRP A 18 5.93 17.37 -12.33
C TRP A 18 6.06 18.25 -11.10
N ASN A 19 7.21 18.18 -10.41
CA ASN A 19 7.51 19.02 -9.26
C ASN A 19 7.48 20.51 -9.62
N ALA A 20 8.04 20.88 -10.79
CA ALA A 20 8.02 22.25 -11.29
C ALA A 20 6.61 22.74 -11.69
N LYS A 21 5.65 21.82 -11.91
CA LYS A 21 4.25 22.13 -12.23
C LYS A 21 3.32 21.96 -11.03
N HIS A 22 3.88 21.89 -9.81
CA HIS A 22 3.14 21.60 -8.60
C HIS A 22 1.92 22.51 -8.43
N ASP A 23 2.10 23.83 -8.49
CA ASP A 23 1.04 24.80 -8.16
C ASP A 23 -0.21 24.55 -9.03
N ARG A 24 -0.02 24.43 -10.36
CA ARG A 24 -1.10 24.10 -11.29
C ARG A 24 -1.78 22.77 -10.96
N PHE A 25 -0.99 21.73 -10.70
CA PHE A 25 -1.55 20.42 -10.35
C PHE A 25 -2.35 20.50 -9.05
N TYR A 26 -1.85 21.24 -8.06
CA TYR A 26 -2.45 21.39 -6.76
C TYR A 26 -3.75 22.19 -6.82
N GLU A 27 -3.81 23.28 -7.60
CA GLU A 27 -5.05 24.04 -7.86
C GLU A 27 -6.16 23.15 -8.44
N GLU A 28 -5.82 22.25 -9.35
CA GLU A 28 -6.78 21.36 -10.01
C GLU A 28 -7.20 20.16 -9.14
N ASN A 29 -6.32 19.67 -8.26
CA ASN A 29 -6.49 18.36 -7.60
C ASN A 29 -6.55 18.45 -6.06
N ALA A 30 -6.24 19.60 -5.47
CA ALA A 30 -6.12 19.83 -4.02
C ALA A 30 -5.21 18.80 -3.31
N ARG A 31 -4.16 18.32 -3.99
CA ARG A 31 -3.15 17.40 -3.44
C ARG A 31 -1.85 17.48 -4.22
N ARG A 32 -0.75 16.99 -3.63
CA ARG A 32 0.50 16.74 -4.37
C ARG A 32 0.33 15.62 -5.39
N GLN A 33 1.12 15.69 -6.45
CA GLN A 33 1.16 14.61 -7.44
C GLN A 33 1.90 13.41 -6.85
N ARG A 34 1.29 12.23 -6.93
CA ARG A 34 1.84 10.97 -6.42
C ARG A 34 2.71 10.31 -7.48
N VAL A 35 3.87 9.81 -7.07
CA VAL A 35 4.79 9.05 -7.91
C VAL A 35 4.98 7.68 -7.30
N PHE A 36 4.43 6.65 -7.94
CA PHE A 36 4.72 5.26 -7.59
C PHE A 36 6.09 4.87 -8.15
N CYS A 37 7.08 4.77 -7.27
CA CYS A 37 8.44 4.48 -7.67
C CYS A 37 8.60 2.99 -7.98
N ALA A 38 9.37 2.69 -9.02
CA ALA A 38 9.84 1.33 -9.31
C ALA A 38 8.69 0.30 -9.40
N SER A 39 7.70 0.54 -10.28
CA SER A 39 6.52 -0.35 -10.41
C SER A 39 6.81 -1.84 -10.68
N LEU A 40 8.06 -2.18 -11.04
CA LEU A 40 8.57 -3.54 -11.22
C LEU A 40 9.87 -3.83 -10.44
N ALA A 41 10.30 -2.93 -9.54
CA ALA A 41 11.55 -3.09 -8.79
C ALA A 41 11.37 -2.75 -7.31
N ASP A 42 12.09 -3.48 -6.45
CA ASP A 42 12.11 -3.25 -5.01
C ASP A 42 13.37 -2.45 -4.68
N VAL A 43 13.22 -1.17 -4.34
CA VAL A 43 14.32 -0.23 -4.04
C VAL A 43 15.22 -0.77 -2.92
N PHE A 44 14.65 -1.56 -2.01
CA PHE A 44 15.33 -2.13 -0.85
C PHE A 44 15.78 -3.59 -1.07
N ASP A 45 15.81 -4.06 -2.33
CA ASP A 45 16.41 -5.34 -2.69
C ASP A 45 17.95 -5.23 -2.64
N ASN A 46 18.59 -6.26 -2.07
CA ASN A 46 20.05 -6.37 -2.00
C ASN A 46 20.70 -6.45 -3.39
N GLN A 47 19.95 -6.86 -4.42
CA GLN A 47 20.45 -6.93 -5.80
C GLN A 47 20.41 -5.58 -6.53
N VAL A 48 19.73 -4.57 -5.99
CA VAL A 48 19.73 -3.23 -6.57
C VAL A 48 21.06 -2.54 -6.22
N PRO A 49 21.81 -2.01 -7.23
CA PRO A 49 23.05 -1.30 -6.98
C PRO A 49 22.84 -0.05 -6.11
N ASP A 50 23.73 0.18 -5.14
CA ASP A 50 23.65 1.33 -4.21
C ASP A 50 23.56 2.67 -4.94
N LYS A 51 24.28 2.80 -6.06
CA LYS A 51 24.23 4.02 -6.88
C LYS A 51 22.80 4.37 -7.32
N TRP A 52 21.99 3.40 -7.71
CA TRP A 52 20.62 3.67 -8.16
C TRP A 52 19.72 4.14 -7.01
N ARG A 53 19.93 3.58 -5.81
CA ARG A 53 19.26 4.08 -4.59
C ARG A 53 19.68 5.51 -4.28
N HIS A 54 20.98 5.81 -4.34
CA HIS A 54 21.48 7.17 -4.13
C HIS A 54 20.91 8.17 -5.14
N ASP A 55 20.90 7.83 -6.43
CA ASP A 55 20.32 8.68 -7.47
C ASP A 55 18.81 8.92 -7.23
N LEU A 56 18.07 7.87 -6.81
CA LEU A 56 16.66 7.97 -6.45
C LEU A 56 16.42 8.88 -5.25
N PHE A 57 17.18 8.70 -4.18
CA PHE A 57 17.03 9.54 -2.99
C PHE A 57 17.40 11.00 -3.28
N GLY A 58 18.40 11.26 -4.12
CA GLY A 58 18.68 12.61 -4.62
C GLY A 58 17.52 13.21 -5.43
N LEU A 59 16.86 12.40 -6.27
CA LEU A 59 15.68 12.84 -7.01
C LEU A 59 14.49 13.14 -6.10
N ILE A 60 14.23 12.29 -5.10
CA ILE A 60 13.14 12.50 -4.14
C ILE A 60 13.39 13.76 -3.31
N ALA A 61 14.62 13.96 -2.82
CA ALA A 61 15.00 15.15 -2.06
C ALA A 61 14.85 16.45 -2.88
N SER A 62 15.17 16.40 -4.18
CA SER A 62 15.02 17.55 -5.09
C SER A 62 13.60 17.74 -5.64
N THR A 63 12.65 16.88 -5.26
CA THR A 63 11.23 16.99 -5.67
C THR A 63 10.26 16.98 -4.47
N PRO A 64 10.36 17.97 -3.56
CA PRO A 64 9.60 18.01 -2.31
C PRO A 64 8.08 18.20 -2.49
N ASN A 65 7.64 18.64 -3.67
CA ASN A 65 6.24 18.89 -3.98
C ASN A 65 5.52 17.66 -4.56
N LEU A 66 6.17 16.49 -4.54
CA LEU A 66 5.60 15.21 -4.97
C LEU A 66 5.50 14.24 -3.79
N ASP A 67 4.43 13.45 -3.74
CA ASP A 67 4.33 12.32 -2.81
C ASP A 67 4.93 11.07 -3.46
N TRP A 68 6.04 10.57 -2.93
CA TRP A 68 6.73 9.38 -3.42
C TRP A 68 6.28 8.13 -2.69
N LEU A 69 5.69 7.18 -3.42
CA LEU A 69 5.24 5.90 -2.89
C LEU A 69 6.32 4.86 -3.17
N LEU A 70 6.95 4.36 -2.11
CA LEU A 70 7.95 3.30 -2.14
C LEU A 70 7.36 2.02 -1.53
N LEU A 71 7.42 0.90 -2.25
CA LEU A 71 6.90 -0.40 -1.80
C LEU A 71 7.99 -1.46 -1.79
N THR A 72 8.04 -2.28 -0.74
CA THR A 72 9.05 -3.35 -0.61
C THR A 72 8.53 -4.62 0.06
N LYS A 73 9.15 -5.77 -0.24
CA LYS A 73 8.98 -7.02 0.52
C LYS A 73 9.99 -7.18 1.65
N ARG A 74 10.91 -6.21 1.80
CA ARG A 74 12.08 -6.28 2.67
C ARG A 74 12.19 -5.05 3.58
N PRO A 75 11.16 -4.76 4.40
CA PRO A 75 11.18 -3.58 5.27
C PRO A 75 12.38 -3.57 6.25
N GLN A 76 12.93 -4.75 6.61
CA GLN A 76 14.15 -4.85 7.42
C GLN A 76 15.37 -4.14 6.81
N ASN A 77 15.38 -3.92 5.49
CA ASN A 77 16.49 -3.27 4.81
C ASN A 77 16.39 -1.75 4.81
N ILE A 78 15.23 -1.17 5.15
CA ILE A 78 14.99 0.27 4.97
C ILE A 78 15.99 1.08 5.78
N SER A 79 16.09 0.87 7.10
CA SER A 79 17.00 1.62 7.98
C SER A 79 18.47 1.52 7.58
N ARG A 80 18.90 0.37 7.06
CA ARG A 80 20.27 0.13 6.60
C ARG A 80 20.57 0.78 5.25
N MET A 81 19.57 0.86 4.38
CA MET A 81 19.73 1.33 3.01
C MET A 81 19.32 2.79 2.83
N THR A 82 18.74 3.44 3.84
CA THR A 82 18.53 4.88 3.87
C THR A 82 19.70 5.58 4.55
N SER A 83 19.98 6.82 4.14
CA SER A 83 21.00 7.65 4.80
C SER A 83 20.57 7.98 6.22
N PRO A 84 21.47 8.06 7.22
CA PRO A 84 21.13 8.60 8.54
C PRO A 84 20.59 10.04 8.50
N LEU A 85 20.88 10.79 7.44
CA LEU A 85 20.33 12.13 7.20
C LEU A 85 18.88 12.09 6.69
N TRP A 86 18.36 10.91 6.34
CA TRP A 86 16.97 10.71 5.99
C TRP A 86 16.13 10.70 7.27
N SER A 87 15.41 11.80 7.51
CA SER A 87 14.58 12.00 8.70
C SER A 87 13.10 11.68 8.47
N GLY A 88 12.77 10.81 7.51
CA GLY A 88 11.38 10.58 7.10
C GLY A 88 10.78 11.79 6.40
N TRP A 89 11.20 12.04 5.16
CA TRP A 89 10.73 13.21 4.42
C TRP A 89 9.20 13.25 4.35
N LYS A 90 8.64 14.44 4.60
CA LYS A 90 7.19 14.71 4.59
C LYS A 90 6.51 14.35 3.26
N ASN A 91 7.29 14.04 2.23
CA ASN A 91 6.84 13.72 0.89
C ASN A 91 7.12 12.25 0.50
N VAL A 92 7.43 11.37 1.47
CA VAL A 92 7.69 9.95 1.25
C VAL A 92 6.67 9.09 1.99
N TRP A 93 6.04 8.21 1.22
CA TRP A 93 5.12 7.16 1.69
C TRP A 93 5.84 5.82 1.53
N ILE A 94 5.90 5.05 2.61
CA ILE A 94 6.59 3.76 2.61
C ILE A 94 5.57 2.68 2.89
N GLY A 95 5.58 1.64 2.07
CA GLY A 95 4.74 0.48 2.28
C GLY A 95 5.49 -0.82 2.19
N THR A 96 4.84 -1.85 2.71
CA THR A 96 5.32 -3.22 2.55
C THR A 96 4.22 -4.11 1.99
N THR A 97 4.62 -5.10 1.18
CA THR A 97 3.69 -6.11 0.71
C THR A 97 3.32 -7.05 1.86
N VAL A 98 2.06 -7.43 1.98
CA VAL A 98 1.57 -8.40 2.95
C VAL A 98 0.68 -9.42 2.22
N GLU A 99 1.24 -10.55 1.83
CA GLU A 99 0.48 -11.55 1.08
C GLU A 99 -0.46 -12.39 1.97
N ASN A 100 -0.19 -12.51 3.28
CA ASN A 100 -0.94 -13.30 4.24
C ASN A 100 -0.56 -12.89 5.69
N GLN A 101 -1.22 -13.46 6.70
CA GLN A 101 -0.96 -13.14 8.11
C GLN A 101 0.51 -13.33 8.51
N GLN A 102 1.17 -14.40 8.06
CA GLN A 102 2.57 -14.65 8.40
C GLN A 102 3.49 -13.51 7.95
N GLU A 103 3.27 -12.98 6.74
CA GLU A 103 4.03 -11.82 6.27
C GLU A 103 3.57 -10.51 6.92
N ALA A 104 2.32 -10.41 7.36
CA ALA A 104 1.83 -9.28 8.17
C ALA A 104 2.61 -9.19 9.48
N ASP A 105 2.61 -10.28 10.25
CA ASP A 105 3.29 -10.40 11.55
C ASP A 105 4.80 -10.10 11.42
N ARG A 106 5.41 -10.56 10.33
CA ARG A 106 6.85 -10.38 10.09
C ARG A 106 7.22 -8.97 9.64
N ARG A 107 6.41 -8.33 8.79
CA ARG A 107 6.79 -7.11 8.06
C ARG A 107 6.23 -5.84 8.66
N ILE A 108 5.01 -5.87 9.21
CA ILE A 108 4.34 -4.67 9.73
C ILE A 108 5.12 -4.06 10.92
N PRO A 109 5.60 -4.83 11.92
CA PRO A 109 6.37 -4.26 13.02
C PRO A 109 7.66 -3.56 12.58
N LEU A 110 8.28 -4.04 11.50
CA LEU A 110 9.48 -3.42 10.91
C LEU A 110 9.14 -2.15 10.14
N LEU A 111 8.01 -2.14 9.43
CA LEU A 111 7.51 -0.96 8.73
C LEU A 111 7.19 0.17 9.72
N LEU A 112 6.56 -0.14 10.87
CA LEU A 112 6.20 0.87 11.88
C LEU A 112 7.43 1.59 12.47
N GLN A 113 8.59 0.93 12.54
CA GLN A 113 9.86 1.54 12.96
C GLN A 113 10.43 2.55 11.97
N THR A 114 9.90 2.59 10.75
CA THR A 114 10.43 3.42 9.65
C THR A 114 9.73 4.78 9.62
N PRO A 115 10.44 5.92 9.74
CA PRO A 115 9.83 7.25 9.59
C PRO A 115 9.24 7.46 8.19
N ALA A 116 7.95 7.78 8.09
CA ALA A 116 7.30 8.09 6.81
C ALA A 116 6.14 9.06 7.02
N ALA A 117 5.79 9.81 5.97
CA ALA A 117 4.58 10.64 5.98
C ALA A 117 3.31 9.78 5.97
N VAL A 118 3.36 8.66 5.26
CA VAL A 118 2.32 7.62 5.22
C VAL A 118 2.99 6.26 5.28
N ARG A 119 2.51 5.39 6.17
CA ARG A 119 2.78 3.95 6.11
C ARG A 119 1.61 3.20 5.51
N PHE A 120 1.85 2.40 4.47
CA PHE A 120 0.79 1.67 3.78
C PHE A 120 1.10 0.19 3.60
N LEU A 121 0.05 -0.61 3.44
CA LEU A 121 0.17 -2.02 3.11
C LEU A 121 -0.28 -2.26 1.67
N SER A 122 0.48 -3.08 0.96
CA SER A 122 0.06 -3.67 -0.30
C SER A 122 -0.24 -5.14 -0.04
N CYS A 123 -1.50 -5.44 0.22
CA CYS A 123 -2.01 -6.80 0.34
C CYS A 123 -2.20 -7.42 -1.04
N GLU A 124 -1.10 -7.53 -1.80
CA GLU A 124 -1.10 -7.92 -3.21
C GLU A 124 0.13 -8.75 -3.65
N PRO A 125 -0.08 -9.94 -4.25
CA PRO A 125 -1.36 -10.65 -4.28
C PRO A 125 -1.76 -11.06 -2.86
N LEU A 126 -3.04 -10.98 -2.52
CA LEU A 126 -3.55 -11.53 -1.26
C LEU A 126 -3.72 -13.05 -1.41
N LEU A 127 -2.97 -13.78 -0.62
CA LEU A 127 -2.81 -15.25 -0.66
C LEU A 127 -3.32 -15.94 0.60
N GLY A 128 -3.85 -15.18 1.56
CA GLY A 128 -4.47 -15.70 2.77
C GLY A 128 -5.19 -14.60 3.54
N PRO A 129 -5.98 -14.97 4.56
CA PRO A 129 -6.62 -13.98 5.43
C PRO A 129 -5.56 -13.17 6.19
N VAL A 130 -5.91 -11.91 6.48
CA VAL A 130 -5.10 -10.98 7.27
C VAL A 130 -6.00 -10.23 8.24
N ASN A 131 -5.64 -10.25 9.51
CA ASN A 131 -6.19 -9.41 10.56
C ASN A 131 -5.18 -8.31 10.88
N LEU A 132 -5.60 -7.06 10.71
CA LEU A 132 -4.81 -5.85 10.92
C LEU A 132 -5.20 -5.08 12.19
N GLY A 133 -6.14 -5.58 12.99
CA GLY A 133 -6.79 -4.81 14.07
C GLY A 133 -5.79 -4.08 14.99
N GLU A 134 -4.71 -4.76 15.40
CA GLU A 134 -3.68 -4.19 16.27
C GLU A 134 -2.83 -3.09 15.61
N TRP A 135 -2.78 -3.04 14.27
CA TRP A 135 -1.95 -2.09 13.52
C TRP A 135 -2.73 -0.98 12.83
N LEU A 136 -4.08 -1.04 12.82
CA LEU A 136 -4.92 0.03 12.27
C LEU A 136 -5.28 1.11 13.29
N LEU A 137 -5.22 0.79 14.59
CA LEU A 137 -5.59 1.71 15.66
C LEU A 137 -4.35 2.24 16.39
N THR A 138 -4.39 3.50 16.82
CA THR A 138 -3.40 4.04 17.74
C THR A 138 -3.65 3.48 19.14
N PRO A 139 -2.66 2.89 19.84
CA PRO A 139 -2.81 2.51 21.24
C PRO A 139 -3.28 3.71 22.07
N GLY A 140 -4.45 3.60 22.70
CA GLY A 140 -5.04 4.66 23.54
C GLY A 140 -6.02 5.62 22.83
N TRP A 141 -6.24 5.50 21.52
CA TRP A 141 -7.32 6.22 20.83
C TRP A 141 -8.55 5.32 20.67
N SER A 142 -9.60 5.63 21.44
CA SER A 142 -10.95 5.09 21.23
C SER A 142 -11.91 6.26 21.02
N PRO A 143 -12.80 6.21 20.01
CA PRO A 143 -13.85 7.22 19.84
C PRO A 143 -14.80 7.35 21.04
N SER A 144 -14.84 6.36 21.94
CA SER A 144 -15.81 6.26 23.03
C SER A 144 -15.21 6.26 24.44
N TYR A 145 -13.90 6.43 24.60
CA TYR A 145 -13.27 6.42 25.93
C TYR A 145 -13.13 7.84 26.48
N TYR A 146 -14.15 8.28 27.22
CA TYR A 146 -14.05 9.45 28.08
C TYR A 146 -13.36 9.01 29.38
N ASP A 147 -12.12 9.46 29.60
CA ASP A 147 -11.38 9.23 30.85
C ASP A 147 -11.56 10.44 31.78
N PRO A 148 -12.33 10.33 32.87
CA PRO A 148 -12.60 11.44 33.78
C PRO A 148 -11.40 11.83 34.66
N ASP A 149 -10.36 10.97 34.77
CA ASP A 149 -9.18 11.24 35.60
C ASP A 149 -8.01 11.81 34.78
N ASN A 150 -8.14 11.88 33.45
CA ASN A 150 -7.13 12.47 32.57
C ASN A 150 -7.26 14.00 32.50
N ILE A 151 -6.96 14.67 33.62
CA ILE A 151 -6.93 16.15 33.76
C ILE A 151 -5.84 16.79 32.87
N HIS A 152 -4.89 15.99 32.38
CA HIS A 152 -3.95 16.37 31.33
C HIS A 152 -4.47 15.89 29.98
N GLY A 153 -5.65 16.35 29.57
CA GLY A 153 -6.11 16.20 28.20
C GLY A 153 -4.96 16.63 27.29
N TYR A 154 -4.41 15.70 26.50
CA TYR A 154 -3.28 15.96 25.61
C TYR A 154 -3.74 16.95 24.54
N PRO A 155 -3.48 18.27 24.64
CA PRO A 155 -4.02 19.21 23.69
C PRO A 155 -3.15 19.31 22.44
N ASN A 156 -2.02 18.60 22.38
CA ASN A 156 -1.01 18.76 21.31
C ASN A 156 -0.17 17.49 21.07
N ALA A 157 -0.69 16.29 21.28
CA ALA A 157 -0.01 15.11 20.77
C ALA A 157 -0.16 15.11 19.24
N GLU A 158 0.85 15.61 18.53
CA GLU A 158 1.05 15.34 17.10
C GLU A 158 0.69 13.87 16.86
N PRO A 159 -0.18 13.52 15.88
CA PRO A 159 -0.57 12.14 15.65
C PRO A 159 0.71 11.33 15.52
N THR A 160 0.98 10.47 16.51
CA THR A 160 2.14 9.60 16.41
C THR A 160 1.85 8.71 15.20
N ASN A 161 2.69 8.83 14.17
CA ASN A 161 2.66 7.94 13.03
C ASN A 161 3.06 6.54 13.55
N GLU A 162 2.17 5.86 14.26
CA GLU A 162 2.40 4.57 14.94
C GLU A 162 1.51 3.45 14.38
N HIS A 163 0.60 3.77 13.46
CA HIS A 163 -0.33 2.84 12.83
C HIS A 163 -0.20 2.84 11.30
N ILE A 164 -0.88 1.89 10.66
CA ILE A 164 -1.01 1.79 9.21
C ILE A 164 -2.10 2.74 8.73
N GLN A 165 -1.76 3.56 7.73
CA GLN A 165 -2.58 4.68 7.28
C GLN A 165 -3.26 4.43 5.94
N TRP A 166 -2.98 3.30 5.26
CA TRP A 166 -3.60 2.95 4.00
C TRP A 166 -3.45 1.45 3.72
N CYS A 167 -4.53 0.81 3.24
CA CYS A 167 -4.50 -0.58 2.80
C CYS A 167 -4.90 -0.68 1.33
N VAL A 168 -4.03 -1.29 0.53
CA VAL A 168 -4.26 -1.58 -0.88
C VAL A 168 -4.41 -3.10 -1.04
N VAL A 169 -5.53 -3.57 -1.58
CA VAL A 169 -5.85 -5.00 -1.71
C VAL A 169 -6.08 -5.41 -3.15
N GLY A 170 -5.58 -6.58 -3.52
CA GLY A 170 -5.85 -7.15 -4.82
C GLY A 170 -5.33 -8.57 -5.04
N GLY A 171 -5.95 -9.25 -6.00
CA GLY A 171 -5.60 -10.61 -6.38
C GLY A 171 -4.50 -10.70 -7.45
N GLU A 172 -3.98 -11.90 -7.63
CA GLU A 172 -2.89 -12.18 -8.56
C GLU A 172 -3.35 -12.14 -10.03
N SER A 173 -2.50 -11.61 -10.91
CA SER A 173 -2.74 -11.56 -12.36
C SER A 173 -1.75 -12.45 -13.11
N GLY A 174 -2.12 -12.89 -14.33
CA GLY A 174 -1.25 -13.68 -15.22
C GLY A 174 -1.60 -15.16 -15.25
N SER A 175 -0.89 -15.91 -16.11
CA SER A 175 -1.20 -17.32 -16.41
C SER A 175 -1.20 -18.22 -15.17
N GLY A 176 -0.28 -17.99 -14.22
CA GLY A 176 -0.14 -18.72 -12.96
C GLY A 176 -0.79 -18.08 -11.75
N ALA A 177 -1.78 -17.19 -11.93
CA ALA A 177 -2.46 -16.54 -10.81
C ALA A 177 -3.09 -17.56 -9.85
N ARG A 178 -2.90 -17.34 -8.55
CA ARG A 178 -3.60 -18.07 -7.50
C ARG A 178 -4.95 -17.39 -7.17
N PRO A 179 -5.98 -18.18 -6.81
CA PRO A 179 -7.27 -17.65 -6.42
C PRO A 179 -7.19 -16.90 -5.09
N MET A 180 -7.85 -15.74 -5.02
CA MET A 180 -8.04 -14.98 -3.78
C MET A 180 -9.46 -15.25 -3.27
N HIS A 181 -9.60 -15.58 -1.99
CA HIS A 181 -10.92 -15.76 -1.40
C HIS A 181 -11.66 -14.42 -1.33
N PRO A 182 -12.95 -14.34 -1.75
CA PRO A 182 -13.72 -13.10 -1.72
C PRO A 182 -13.75 -12.43 -0.34
N ASP A 183 -13.94 -13.24 0.71
CA ASP A 183 -14.04 -12.72 2.08
C ASP A 183 -12.73 -12.16 2.65
N TRP A 184 -11.57 -12.51 2.09
CA TRP A 184 -10.31 -11.89 2.55
C TRP A 184 -10.27 -10.40 2.18
N ALA A 185 -10.72 -10.05 0.98
CA ALA A 185 -10.79 -8.65 0.55
C ALA A 185 -11.91 -7.89 1.28
N ARG A 186 -13.07 -8.52 1.49
CA ARG A 186 -14.18 -7.94 2.27
C ARG A 186 -13.78 -7.71 3.72
N SER A 187 -13.12 -8.67 4.36
CA SER A 187 -12.64 -8.52 5.74
C SER A 187 -11.64 -7.37 5.88
N LEU A 188 -10.66 -7.24 4.97
CA LEU A 188 -9.71 -6.13 5.00
C LEU A 188 -10.40 -4.77 4.79
N ARG A 189 -11.37 -4.70 3.87
CA ARG A 189 -12.21 -3.51 3.71
C ARG A 189 -12.88 -3.16 5.03
N ASP A 190 -13.60 -4.10 5.64
CA ASP A 190 -14.39 -3.85 6.85
C ASP A 190 -13.52 -3.42 8.02
N GLN A 191 -12.35 -4.05 8.19
CA GLN A 191 -11.35 -3.64 9.18
C GLN A 191 -10.86 -2.20 8.97
N CYS A 192 -10.56 -1.83 7.72
CA CYS A 192 -10.11 -0.48 7.38
C CYS A 192 -11.22 0.56 7.59
N GLN A 193 -12.44 0.27 7.15
CA GLN A 193 -13.60 1.15 7.34
C GLN A 193 -13.90 1.35 8.83
N ALA A 194 -13.85 0.28 9.64
CA ALA A 194 -14.06 0.36 11.09
C ALA A 194 -13.00 1.22 11.79
N ALA A 195 -11.76 1.22 11.28
CA ALA A 195 -10.66 2.02 11.82
C ALA A 195 -10.56 3.43 11.22
N GLY A 196 -11.39 3.78 10.23
CA GLY A 196 -11.26 5.05 9.49
C GLY A 196 -9.98 5.14 8.63
N VAL A 197 -9.37 3.99 8.31
CA VAL A 197 -8.18 3.90 7.47
C VAL A 197 -8.61 3.78 6.00
N PRO A 198 -8.09 4.64 5.11
CA PRO A 198 -8.38 4.54 3.67
C PRO A 198 -8.14 3.14 3.11
N PHE A 199 -9.08 2.68 2.29
CA PHE A 199 -9.04 1.38 1.63
C PHE A 199 -9.11 1.50 0.10
N LEU A 200 -8.14 0.88 -0.59
CA LEU A 200 -8.15 0.75 -2.04
C LEU A 200 -8.28 -0.72 -2.42
N PHE A 201 -9.36 -1.07 -3.12
CA PHE A 201 -9.47 -2.34 -3.82
C PHE A 201 -8.98 -2.17 -5.25
N LYS A 202 -7.80 -2.70 -5.54
CA LYS A 202 -7.18 -2.52 -6.85
C LYS A 202 -7.90 -3.36 -7.88
N GLN A 203 -8.04 -4.65 -7.61
CA GLN A 203 -8.71 -5.62 -8.50
C GLN A 203 -8.78 -7.03 -7.89
N TRP A 204 -9.62 -7.87 -8.48
CA TRP A 204 -9.71 -9.30 -8.18
C TRP A 204 -8.55 -10.16 -8.71
N GLY A 205 -7.80 -9.68 -9.70
CA GLY A 205 -6.83 -10.52 -10.42
C GLY A 205 -7.55 -11.40 -11.45
N GLU A 206 -7.18 -12.67 -11.62
CA GLU A 206 -7.79 -13.53 -12.65
C GLU A 206 -9.12 -14.20 -12.24
N PHE A 207 -9.48 -14.18 -10.95
CA PHE A 207 -10.58 -14.95 -10.37
C PHE A 207 -11.63 -14.06 -9.73
N VAL A 208 -12.91 -14.40 -9.88
CA VAL A 208 -14.03 -13.71 -9.21
C VAL A 208 -14.93 -14.73 -8.50
N SER A 209 -15.67 -14.30 -7.48
CA SER A 209 -16.70 -15.13 -6.85
C SER A 209 -17.74 -15.59 -7.86
N VAL A 210 -18.10 -16.88 -7.86
CA VAL A 210 -19.19 -17.37 -8.72
C VAL A 210 -20.55 -16.82 -8.31
N SER A 211 -20.68 -16.33 -7.07
CA SER A 211 -21.88 -15.63 -6.61
C SER A 211 -22.07 -14.25 -7.24
N GLU A 212 -21.02 -13.69 -7.85
CA GLU A 212 -21.03 -12.36 -8.44
C GLU A 212 -21.14 -12.40 -9.97
N VAL A 213 -20.79 -13.54 -10.60
CA VAL A 213 -20.75 -13.68 -12.07
C VAL A 213 -21.25 -15.06 -12.50
N GLU A 214 -22.36 -15.06 -13.26
CA GLU A 214 -22.88 -16.25 -13.93
C GLU A 214 -21.87 -16.80 -14.96
N GLY A 215 -21.90 -18.12 -15.17
CA GLY A 215 -21.13 -18.74 -16.23
C GLY A 215 -20.73 -20.19 -15.93
N ASP A 216 -20.21 -20.84 -16.97
CA ASP A 216 -19.77 -22.23 -16.93
C ASP A 216 -18.23 -22.32 -16.85
N GLY A 217 -17.72 -23.51 -16.51
CA GLY A 217 -16.28 -23.80 -16.52
C GLY A 217 -15.70 -24.14 -15.15
N PRO A 218 -14.39 -24.43 -15.07
CA PRO A 218 -13.73 -24.89 -13.84
C PRO A 218 -13.72 -23.81 -12.76
N HIS A 219 -14.08 -24.20 -11.54
CA HIS A 219 -14.00 -23.33 -10.36
C HIS A 219 -12.92 -23.85 -9.41
N HIS A 220 -12.34 -22.94 -8.64
CA HIS A 220 -11.60 -23.30 -7.44
C HIS A 220 -12.55 -23.24 -6.26
N GLN A 221 -12.56 -24.29 -5.44
CA GLN A 221 -13.34 -24.38 -4.21
C GLN A 221 -12.40 -24.29 -3.01
N PHE A 222 -12.69 -23.36 -2.10
CA PHE A 222 -12.03 -23.23 -0.82
C PHE A 222 -12.62 -24.20 0.20
N ALA A 223 -11.92 -24.41 1.32
CA ALA A 223 -12.28 -25.41 2.32
C ALA A 223 -13.64 -25.15 3.01
N ASP A 224 -14.07 -23.88 3.06
CA ASP A 224 -15.38 -23.46 3.58
C ASP A 224 -16.51 -23.52 2.55
N GLY A 225 -16.21 -24.00 1.34
CA GLY A 225 -17.16 -24.15 0.25
C GLY A 225 -17.29 -22.93 -0.66
N ALA A 226 -16.62 -21.81 -0.37
CA ALA A 226 -16.60 -20.68 -1.28
C ALA A 226 -15.96 -21.07 -2.62
N THR A 227 -16.51 -20.56 -3.72
CA THR A 227 -16.07 -20.92 -5.07
C THR A 227 -15.78 -19.69 -5.92
N VAL A 228 -14.65 -19.73 -6.64
CA VAL A 228 -14.25 -18.69 -7.58
C VAL A 228 -13.97 -19.25 -8.96
N ARG A 229 -14.26 -18.48 -10.01
CA ARG A 229 -13.99 -18.85 -11.40
C ARG A 229 -12.94 -17.95 -12.00
N ARG A 230 -12.06 -18.53 -12.81
CA ARG A 230 -11.12 -17.78 -13.64
C ARG A 230 -11.85 -17.18 -14.83
N ILE A 231 -11.98 -15.86 -14.87
CA ILE A 231 -12.66 -15.14 -15.99
C ILE A 231 -11.74 -14.14 -16.70
N GLY A 232 -10.50 -14.01 -16.24
CA GLY A 232 -9.54 -13.09 -16.81
C GLY A 232 -9.53 -11.74 -16.10
N LYS A 233 -8.35 -11.17 -15.90
CA LYS A 233 -8.13 -9.86 -15.23
C LYS A 233 -9.12 -8.77 -15.63
N LYS A 234 -9.32 -8.58 -16.94
CA LYS A 234 -10.18 -7.52 -17.47
C LYS A 234 -11.64 -7.72 -17.06
N ALA A 235 -12.12 -8.96 -17.05
CA ALA A 235 -13.50 -9.29 -16.73
C ALA A 235 -13.75 -9.29 -15.21
N ALA A 236 -12.78 -9.78 -14.43
CA ALA A 236 -12.88 -9.76 -12.96
C ALA A 236 -12.91 -8.33 -12.40
N GLY A 237 -12.11 -7.42 -12.97
CA GLY A 237 -12.29 -5.98 -12.75
C GLY A 237 -11.97 -5.51 -11.31
N ARG A 238 -12.56 -4.36 -10.95
CA ARG A 238 -12.25 -3.57 -9.73
C ARG A 238 -13.44 -3.36 -8.79
N LEU A 239 -14.57 -4.01 -9.06
CA LEU A 239 -15.76 -3.87 -8.22
C LEU A 239 -15.67 -4.86 -7.06
N LEU A 240 -15.73 -4.38 -5.83
CA LEU A 240 -15.90 -5.19 -4.63
C LEU A 240 -17.28 -4.86 -4.06
N ASP A 241 -18.17 -5.85 -4.06
CA ASP A 241 -19.59 -5.72 -3.71
C ASP A 241 -20.28 -4.58 -4.49
N GLY A 242 -20.08 -4.56 -5.81
CA GLY A 242 -20.74 -3.61 -6.73
C GLY A 242 -20.19 -2.17 -6.69
N ARG A 243 -19.17 -1.89 -5.88
CA ARG A 243 -18.58 -0.55 -5.72
C ARG A 243 -17.08 -0.54 -6.02
N ILE A 244 -16.60 0.60 -6.54
CA ILE A 244 -15.16 0.91 -6.63
C ILE A 244 -14.70 1.46 -5.28
N TRP A 245 -13.63 0.89 -4.76
CA TRP A 245 -12.93 1.36 -3.56
C TRP A 245 -11.57 1.93 -3.98
N ASP A 246 -11.46 3.25 -4.06
CA ASP A 246 -10.27 3.97 -4.55
C ASP A 246 -9.88 5.10 -3.57
N GLU A 247 -9.94 4.79 -2.28
CA GLU A 247 -9.65 5.74 -1.21
C GLU A 247 -8.14 5.91 -1.06
N PHE A 248 -7.73 7.11 -0.66
CA PHE A 248 -6.34 7.45 -0.38
C PHE A 248 -6.23 8.26 0.90
N PRO A 249 -5.08 8.23 1.58
CA PRO A 249 -4.77 9.16 2.66
C PRO A 249 -4.92 10.60 2.20
N GLY A 250 -5.61 11.40 3.01
CA GLY A 250 -5.48 12.84 2.97
C GLY A 250 -4.07 13.21 3.44
N VAL A 251 -3.34 13.96 2.62
CA VAL A 251 -2.07 14.52 3.06
C VAL A 251 -2.41 15.80 3.81
N LYS A 252 -2.18 15.81 5.13
CA LYS A 252 -2.29 17.02 5.95
C LYS A 252 -1.16 18.00 5.60
#